data_AF-A0A2P5HNE2-F1
#
_entry.id   AF-A0A2P5HNE2-F1
#
_cell.length_a   1.000
_cell.length_b   1.000
_cell.length_c   1.000
_cell.angle_alpha   90.00
_cell.angle_beta   90.00
_cell.angle_gamma   90.00
#
_symmetry.space_group_name_H-M   'P 1'
#
loop_
_entity.id
_entity.type
_entity.pdbx_description
1 polymer ?
#
loop_
_entity_poly.entity_id
_entity_poly.type
_entity_poly.pdbx_seq_one_letter_code
_entity_poly.pdbx_strand_id
1 'polypeptide(L)'
;MPSIAKYLTDMLYKKEEEAEAPPPVSTSTAVLLLALYTVLYVAPFYLSPKTRPSPALSRDAPHVIRARIASVTLTCVLTSLTTLAVLTRAGGHGLGTALHELGYWPVGLGESLKALLLTALLFLGPLFEYFVVEAGWRDWLALEPVDHVWREMTAWRNLVAKKSFSAPPQSP
;
A
#
# COMPACT_ATOMS: atom_id res chain seq x y z
N MET A 1 -16.60 -13.62 -50.34
CA MET A 1 -16.34 -14.52 -49.18
C MET A 1 -15.68 -13.69 -48.09
N PRO A 2 -16.34 -13.43 -46.96
CA PRO A 2 -15.70 -12.70 -45.85
C PRO A 2 -14.54 -13.53 -45.32
N SER A 3 -13.35 -12.93 -45.28
CA SER A 3 -12.10 -13.59 -44.91
C SER A 3 -12.11 -13.98 -43.43
N ILE A 4 -11.75 -15.23 -43.13
CA ILE A 4 -11.60 -15.76 -41.76
C ILE A 4 -10.66 -14.88 -40.93
N ALA A 5 -9.69 -14.22 -41.58
CA ALA A 5 -8.80 -13.26 -40.95
C ALA A 5 -9.56 -12.06 -40.33
N LYS A 6 -10.66 -11.61 -40.96
CA LYS A 6 -11.51 -10.52 -40.46
C LYS A 6 -12.30 -10.94 -39.21
N TYR A 7 -12.78 -12.18 -39.18
CA TYR A 7 -13.44 -12.74 -38.00
C TYR A 7 -12.47 -12.95 -36.83
N LEU A 8 -11.24 -13.40 -37.10
CA LEU A 8 -10.22 -13.55 -36.08
C LEU A 8 -9.75 -12.21 -35.54
N THR A 9 -9.61 -11.18 -36.39
CA THR A 9 -9.29 -9.83 -35.92
C THR A 9 -10.44 -9.20 -35.14
N ASP A 10 -11.70 -9.35 -35.56
CA ASP A 10 -12.83 -8.89 -34.74
C ASP A 10 -12.90 -9.65 -33.41
N MET A 11 -12.66 -10.96 -33.38
CA MET A 11 -12.72 -11.73 -32.13
C MET A 11 -11.55 -11.42 -31.18
N LEU A 12 -10.34 -11.21 -31.70
CA LEU A 12 -9.14 -10.89 -30.90
C LEU A 12 -9.04 -9.40 -30.56
N TYR A 13 -9.62 -8.51 -31.37
CA TYR A 13 -9.56 -7.05 -31.21
C TYR A 13 -10.87 -6.45 -30.71
N LYS A 14 -11.89 -7.26 -30.43
CA LYS A 14 -13.03 -6.87 -29.58
C LYS A 14 -12.57 -6.74 -28.12
N LYS A 15 -11.60 -5.86 -27.89
CA LYS A 15 -11.56 -5.05 -26.69
C LYS A 15 -12.88 -4.30 -26.73
N GLU A 16 -13.75 -4.62 -25.77
CA GLU A 16 -14.99 -3.88 -25.58
C GLU A 16 -14.61 -2.40 -25.63
N GLU A 17 -15.03 -1.70 -26.70
CA GLU A 17 -15.24 -0.27 -26.62
C GLU A 17 -16.39 -0.13 -25.61
N GLU A 18 -16.07 -0.29 -24.32
CA GLU A 18 -16.80 0.38 -23.27
C GLU A 18 -16.77 1.83 -23.71
N ALA A 19 -17.92 2.30 -24.21
CA ALA A 19 -18.13 3.68 -24.56
C ALA A 19 -17.69 4.48 -23.34
N GLU A 20 -16.49 5.08 -23.44
CA GLU A 20 -15.85 5.77 -22.34
C GLU A 20 -16.82 6.87 -21.94
N ALA A 21 -17.53 6.66 -20.83
CA ALA A 21 -18.49 7.63 -20.33
C ALA A 21 -17.75 8.96 -20.27
N PRO A 22 -18.35 10.06 -20.77
CA PRO A 22 -17.67 11.34 -20.82
C PRO A 22 -17.03 11.59 -19.46
N PRO A 23 -15.72 11.92 -19.42
CA PRO A 23 -14.98 11.93 -18.17
C PRO A 23 -15.74 12.82 -17.18
N PRO A 24 -16.10 12.31 -15.99
CA PRO A 24 -16.94 13.04 -15.04
C PRO A 24 -16.25 14.31 -14.52
N VAL A 25 -14.96 14.49 -14.83
CA VAL A 25 -14.13 15.60 -14.40
C VAL A 25 -13.41 16.20 -15.62
N SER A 26 -13.48 17.53 -15.75
CA SER A 26 -12.72 18.27 -16.77
C SER A 26 -11.22 18.08 -16.59
N THR A 27 -10.47 17.98 -17.70
CA THR A 27 -9.01 17.81 -17.71
C THR A 27 -8.29 18.86 -16.86
N SER A 28 -8.75 20.11 -16.89
CA SER A 28 -8.17 21.19 -16.08
C SER A 28 -8.32 20.93 -14.57
N THR A 29 -9.46 20.40 -14.15
CA THR A 29 -9.71 20.04 -12.74
C THR A 29 -8.85 18.85 -12.32
N ALA A 30 -8.68 17.85 -13.19
CA ALA A 30 -7.80 16.71 -12.92
C ALA A 30 -6.33 17.14 -12.74
N VAL A 31 -5.82 18.01 -13.62
CA VAL A 31 -4.46 18.54 -13.53
C VAL A 31 -4.26 19.35 -12.24
N LEU A 32 -5.23 20.18 -11.86
CA LEU A 32 -5.15 20.98 -10.64
C LEU A 32 -5.18 20.11 -9.38
N LEU A 33 -6.02 19.08 -9.34
CA LEU A 33 -6.05 18.10 -8.25
C LEU A 33 -4.72 17.33 -8.14
N LEU A 34 -4.13 16.92 -9.26
CA LEU A 34 -2.85 16.21 -9.28
C LEU A 34 -1.70 17.10 -8.76
N ALA A 35 -1.66 18.36 -9.19
CA ALA A 35 -0.71 19.34 -8.68
C ALA A 35 -0.90 19.57 -7.17
N LEU A 36 -2.15 19.72 -6.72
CA LEU A 36 -2.48 19.90 -5.30
C LEU A 36 -2.07 18.69 -4.45
N TYR A 37 -2.37 17.46 -4.88
CA TYR A 37 -1.95 16.25 -4.18
C TYR A 37 -0.43 16.12 -4.11
N THR A 38 0.27 16.49 -5.16
CA THR A 38 1.74 16.51 -5.17
C THR A 38 2.28 17.49 -4.13
N VAL A 39 1.72 18.71 -4.07
CA VAL A 39 2.10 19.70 -3.07
C VAL A 39 1.74 19.22 -1.66
N LEU A 40 0.55 18.66 -1.44
CA LEU A 40 0.15 18.10 -0.14
C LEU A 40 1.04 16.92 0.30
N TYR A 41 1.56 16.14 -0.64
CA TYR A 41 2.51 15.07 -0.36
C TYR A 41 3.89 15.63 0.05
N VAL A 42 4.40 16.60 -0.70
CA VAL A 42 5.77 17.10 -0.54
C VAL A 42 5.87 18.13 0.59
N ALA A 43 4.91 19.04 0.70
CA ALA A 43 4.94 20.18 1.61
C ALA A 43 5.23 19.81 3.09
N PRO A 44 4.62 18.76 3.68
CA PRO A 44 4.90 18.39 5.07
C PRO A 44 6.38 18.05 5.33
N PHE A 45 7.08 17.49 4.34
CA PHE A 45 8.50 17.16 4.47
C PHE A 45 9.40 18.40 4.51
N TYR A 46 8.99 19.50 3.87
CA TYR A 46 9.77 20.73 3.75
C TYR A 46 9.37 21.82 4.75
N LEU A 47 8.10 21.88 5.16
CA LEU A 47 7.62 22.86 6.14
C LEU A 47 7.88 22.45 7.59
N SER A 48 7.99 21.15 7.90
CA SER A 48 8.25 20.72 9.28
C SER A 48 9.73 20.85 9.64
N PRO A 49 10.11 21.63 10.67
CA PRO A 49 11.50 21.75 11.13
C PRO A 49 12.11 20.42 11.56
N LYS A 50 11.27 19.42 11.90
CA LYS A 50 11.66 18.07 12.33
C LYS A 50 11.92 17.10 11.16
N THR A 51 11.62 17.48 9.93
CA THR A 51 11.89 16.66 8.72
C THR A 51 12.85 17.32 7.75
N ARG A 52 13.23 18.60 7.99
CA ARG A 52 14.22 19.31 7.20
C ARG A 52 15.56 18.55 7.24
N PRO A 53 16.16 18.20 6.09
CA PRO A 53 17.50 17.63 6.05
C PRO A 53 18.50 18.64 6.62
N SER A 54 18.95 18.42 7.85
CA SER A 54 19.99 19.19 8.52
C SER A 54 21.15 18.23 8.83
N PRO A 55 22.41 18.64 8.62
CA PRO A 55 23.58 17.83 8.98
C PRO A 55 23.62 17.39 10.46
N ALA A 56 22.88 18.09 11.33
CA ALA A 56 22.76 17.80 12.76
C ALA A 56 21.64 16.81 13.11
N LEU A 57 20.80 16.41 12.16
CA LEU A 57 19.66 15.53 12.40
C LEU A 57 19.92 14.14 11.80
N SER A 58 20.17 13.17 12.66
CA SER A 58 20.34 11.77 12.24
C SER A 58 19.07 11.28 11.53
N ARG A 59 19.24 10.80 10.29
CA ARG A 59 18.20 10.19 9.46
C ARG A 59 17.50 9.01 10.15
N ASP A 60 18.13 8.45 11.18
CA ASP A 60 17.69 7.26 11.91
C ASP A 60 16.91 7.60 13.19
N ALA A 61 16.68 8.88 13.49
CA ALA A 61 15.95 9.26 14.69
C ALA A 61 14.46 8.83 14.57
N PRO A 62 13.91 8.15 15.58
CA PRO A 62 12.58 7.54 15.47
C PRO A 62 11.46 8.56 15.19
N HIS A 63 11.58 9.78 15.73
CA HIS A 63 10.61 10.83 15.47
C HIS A 63 10.56 11.29 13.99
N VAL A 64 11.67 11.19 13.25
CA VAL A 64 11.73 11.54 11.81
C VAL A 64 10.97 10.51 11.00
N ILE A 65 11.17 9.22 11.28
CA ILE A 65 10.46 8.12 10.60
C ILE A 65 8.95 8.23 10.84
N ARG A 66 8.52 8.44 12.10
CA ARG A 66 7.10 8.63 12.43
C ARG A 66 6.49 9.84 11.74
N ALA A 67 7.21 10.96 11.67
CA ALA A 67 6.73 12.15 10.98
C ALA A 67 6.51 11.91 9.48
N ARG A 68 7.41 11.16 8.83
CA ARG A 68 7.28 10.80 7.42
C ARG A 68 6.13 9.82 7.17
N ILE A 69 5.99 8.80 8.00
CA ILE A 69 4.86 7.87 7.90
C ILE A 69 3.55 8.63 8.12
N ALA A 70 3.47 9.49 9.14
CA ALA A 70 2.28 10.29 9.40
C ALA A 70 1.93 11.25 8.24
N SER A 71 2.93 11.89 7.62
CA SER A 71 2.66 12.76 6.47
C SER A 71 2.16 11.97 5.26
N VAL A 72 2.80 10.84 4.94
CA VAL A 72 2.36 9.98 3.82
C VAL A 72 0.95 9.44 4.09
N THR A 73 0.69 8.93 5.29
CA THR A 73 -0.63 8.41 5.65
C THR A 73 -1.70 9.49 5.59
N LEU A 74 -1.42 10.69 6.12
CA LEU A 74 -2.36 11.81 6.08
C LEU A 74 -2.67 12.23 4.64
N THR A 75 -1.65 12.38 3.78
CA THR A 75 -1.86 12.74 2.38
C THR A 75 -2.63 11.64 1.65
N CYS A 76 -2.29 10.37 1.87
CA CYS A 76 -2.99 9.25 1.26
C CYS A 76 -4.47 9.21 1.67
N VAL A 77 -4.77 9.41 2.96
CA VAL A 77 -6.15 9.50 3.47
C VAL A 77 -6.88 10.69 2.85
N LEU A 78 -6.27 11.88 2.84
CA LEU A 78 -6.88 13.07 2.25
C LEU A 78 -7.16 12.88 0.77
N THR A 79 -6.18 12.40 -0.01
CA THR A 79 -6.33 12.13 -1.45
C THR A 79 -7.38 11.06 -1.73
N SER A 80 -7.47 10.03 -0.89
CA SER A 80 -8.50 8.99 -1.04
C SER A 80 -9.89 9.54 -0.76
N LEU A 81 -10.05 10.34 0.30
CA LEU A 81 -11.31 11.00 0.65
C LEU A 81 -11.76 12.01 -0.40
N THR A 82 -10.84 12.82 -0.92
CA THR A 82 -11.15 13.79 -1.98
C THR A 82 -11.52 13.08 -3.27
N THR A 83 -10.83 11.99 -3.62
CA THR A 83 -11.17 11.17 -4.79
C THR A 83 -12.55 10.53 -4.62
N LEU A 84 -12.87 9.99 -3.44
CA LEU A 84 -14.19 9.45 -3.12
C LEU A 84 -15.30 10.53 -3.19
N ALA A 85 -15.02 11.74 -2.69
CA ALA A 85 -15.96 12.86 -2.74
C ALA A 85 -16.20 13.33 -4.18
N VAL A 86 -15.18 13.32 -5.03
CA VAL A 86 -15.31 13.62 -6.47
C VAL A 86 -16.12 12.53 -7.16
N LEU A 87 -15.86 11.26 -6.87
CA LEU A 87 -16.53 10.14 -7.55
C LEU A 87 -18.02 10.04 -7.21
N THR A 88 -18.38 10.34 -5.95
CA THR A 88 -19.77 10.37 -5.47
C THR A 88 -20.54 11.61 -5.94
N ARG A 89 -19.92 12.79 -5.99
CA ARG A 89 -20.59 14.05 -6.37
C ARG A 89 -20.59 14.34 -7.86
N ALA A 90 -19.48 14.10 -8.55
CA ALA A 90 -19.34 14.38 -9.98
C ALA A 90 -19.71 13.16 -10.85
N GLY A 91 -19.47 11.95 -10.35
CA GLY A 91 -19.79 10.72 -11.08
C GLY A 91 -21.20 10.17 -10.83
N GLY A 92 -21.96 10.69 -9.86
CA GLY A 92 -23.28 10.17 -9.51
C GLY A 92 -23.29 8.72 -8.99
N HIS A 93 -22.12 8.16 -8.69
CA HIS A 93 -21.94 6.79 -8.22
C HIS A 93 -22.44 6.65 -6.77
N GLY A 94 -23.15 5.57 -6.48
CA GLY A 94 -23.45 5.19 -5.09
C GLY A 94 -22.16 4.90 -4.32
N LEU A 95 -22.17 5.05 -2.99
CA LEU A 95 -20.98 4.82 -2.15
C LEU A 95 -20.33 3.45 -2.39
N GLY A 96 -21.14 2.41 -2.63
CA GLY A 96 -20.65 1.06 -2.91
C GLY A 96 -19.89 0.93 -4.24
N THR A 97 -20.40 1.53 -5.31
CA THR A 97 -19.71 1.52 -6.62
C THR A 97 -18.48 2.41 -6.60
N ALA A 98 -18.53 3.55 -5.90
CA ALA A 98 -17.37 4.41 -5.75
C ALA A 98 -16.24 3.72 -4.94
N LEU A 99 -16.58 2.97 -3.89
CA LEU A 99 -15.61 2.16 -3.14
C LEU A 99 -15.06 0.99 -3.95
N HIS A 100 -15.86 0.44 -4.87
CA HIS A 100 -15.42 -0.59 -5.81
C HIS A 100 -14.37 -0.04 -6.79
N GLU A 101 -14.65 1.11 -7.41
CA GLU A 101 -13.74 1.81 -8.32
C GLU A 101 -12.45 2.27 -7.64
N LEU A 102 -12.51 2.67 -6.35
CA LEU A 102 -11.30 2.97 -5.57
C LEU A 102 -10.47 1.71 -5.23
N GLY A 103 -10.96 0.51 -5.52
CA GLY A 103 -10.29 -0.75 -5.22
C GLY A 103 -10.29 -1.12 -3.73
N TYR A 104 -11.07 -0.41 -2.90
CA TYR A 104 -11.28 -0.78 -1.50
C TYR A 104 -12.17 -2.02 -1.36
N TRP A 105 -12.95 -2.34 -2.39
CA TRP A 105 -13.85 -3.47 -2.43
C TRP A 105 -13.85 -4.07 -3.85
N PRO A 106 -13.86 -5.40 -4.06
CA PRO A 106 -13.61 -6.45 -3.09
C PRO A 106 -12.13 -6.44 -2.69
N VAL A 107 -11.86 -6.47 -1.39
CA VAL A 107 -10.52 -6.74 -0.89
C VAL A 107 -10.17 -8.14 -1.39
N GLY A 108 -9.15 -8.25 -2.25
CA GLY A 108 -8.72 -9.51 -2.88
C GLY A 108 -8.10 -10.50 -1.89
N LEU A 109 -8.72 -10.70 -0.72
CA LEU A 109 -8.27 -11.54 0.38
C LEU A 109 -7.97 -12.97 -0.10
N GLY A 110 -8.75 -13.49 -1.05
CA GLY A 110 -8.49 -14.79 -1.65
C GLY A 110 -7.17 -14.83 -2.42
N GLU A 111 -6.87 -13.80 -3.23
CA GLU A 111 -5.61 -13.70 -3.97
C GLU A 111 -4.44 -13.42 -3.04
N SER A 112 -4.62 -12.55 -2.04
CA SER A 112 -3.63 -12.31 -0.99
C SER A 112 -3.31 -13.59 -0.20
N LEU A 113 -4.33 -14.39 0.13
CA LEU A 113 -4.17 -15.66 0.82
C LEU A 113 -3.44 -16.68 -0.05
N LYS A 114 -3.78 -16.79 -1.34
CA LYS A 114 -3.06 -17.66 -2.29
C LYS A 114 -1.58 -17.28 -2.39
N ALA A 115 -1.28 -15.98 -2.51
CA ALA A 115 0.10 -15.49 -2.56
C ALA A 115 0.85 -15.77 -1.25
N LEU A 116 0.20 -15.57 -0.11
CA LEU A 116 0.73 -15.91 1.22
C LEU A 116 1.01 -17.41 1.35
N LEU A 117 0.07 -18.27 0.95
CA LEU A 117 0.22 -19.72 1.01
C LEU A 117 1.34 -20.20 0.10
N LEU A 118 1.46 -19.64 -1.12
CA LEU A 118 2.54 -19.97 -2.03
C LEU A 118 3.90 -19.57 -1.46
N THR A 119 3.97 -18.42 -0.78
CA THR A 119 5.17 -17.97 -0.07
C THR A 119 5.47 -18.88 1.13
N ALA A 120 4.45 -19.27 1.91
CA ALA A 120 4.60 -20.16 3.05
C ALA A 120 5.09 -21.56 2.61
N LEU A 121 4.63 -22.08 1.48
CA LEU A 121 5.11 -23.32 0.90
C LEU A 121 6.58 -23.23 0.46
N LEU A 122 6.99 -22.10 -0.12
CA LEU A 122 8.40 -21.87 -0.50
C LEU A 122 9.33 -21.87 0.73
N PHE A 123 8.85 -21.39 1.87
CA PHE A 123 9.60 -21.29 3.12
C PHE A 123 9.15 -22.32 4.16
N LEU A 124 8.59 -23.46 3.73
CA LEU A 124 7.98 -24.42 4.65
C LEU A 124 8.97 -25.01 5.66
N GLY A 125 10.24 -25.17 5.28
CA GLY A 125 11.31 -25.67 6.17
C GLY A 125 11.53 -24.76 7.39
N PRO A 126 11.97 -23.50 7.18
CA PRO A 126 12.10 -22.53 8.27
C PRO A 126 10.79 -22.29 9.04
N LEU A 127 9.65 -22.32 8.35
CA LEU A 127 8.34 -22.16 8.98
C LEU A 127 8.03 -23.33 9.93
N PHE A 128 8.34 -24.56 9.54
CA PHE A 128 8.14 -25.75 10.37
C PHE A 128 9.05 -25.72 11.60
N GLU A 129 10.32 -25.35 11.43
CA GLU A 129 11.26 -25.22 12.54
C GLU A 129 10.74 -24.22 13.58
N TYR A 130 10.39 -23.01 13.15
CA TYR A 130 9.89 -21.98 14.05
C TYR A 130 8.52 -22.32 14.69
N PHE A 131 7.54 -22.78 13.89
CA PHE A 131 6.20 -23.03 14.41
C PHE A 131 6.09 -24.33 15.21
N VAL A 132 6.79 -25.40 14.82
CA VAL A 132 6.62 -26.74 15.42
C VAL A 132 7.74 -27.07 16.38
N VAL A 133 9.01 -26.83 16.02
CA VAL A 133 10.17 -27.20 16.85
C VAL A 133 10.36 -26.20 17.99
N GLU A 134 10.31 -24.90 17.68
CA GLU A 134 10.47 -23.83 18.69
C GLU A 134 9.16 -23.47 19.40
N ALA A 135 8.05 -24.12 19.02
CA ALA A 135 6.71 -23.84 19.54
C ALA A 135 6.25 -22.37 19.41
N GLY A 136 6.77 -21.65 18.40
CA GLY A 136 6.45 -20.23 18.17
C GLY A 136 4.97 -19.95 17.89
N TRP A 137 4.17 -20.98 17.57
CA TRP A 137 2.70 -20.84 17.48
C TRP A 137 2.06 -20.29 18.77
N ARG A 138 2.67 -20.53 19.94
CA ARG A 138 2.19 -20.03 21.25
C ARG A 138 2.36 -18.52 21.36
N ASP A 139 3.46 -17.99 20.87
CA ASP A 139 3.76 -16.56 20.87
C ASP A 139 2.85 -15.82 19.87
N TRP A 140 2.54 -16.48 18.75
CA TRP A 140 1.55 -16.00 17.79
C TRP A 140 0.12 -15.95 18.35
N LEU A 141 -0.27 -16.89 19.23
CA LEU A 141 -1.55 -16.84 19.93
C LEU A 141 -1.65 -15.65 20.89
N ALA A 142 -0.53 -15.24 21.49
CA ALA A 142 -0.43 -14.03 22.30
C ALA A 142 -0.28 -12.74 21.46
N LEU A 143 -0.19 -12.86 20.13
CA LEU A 143 0.12 -11.77 19.20
C LEU A 143 1.41 -11.00 19.55
N GLU A 144 2.31 -11.63 20.32
CA GLU A 144 3.53 -11.00 20.82
C GLU A 144 4.48 -10.56 19.69
N PRO A 145 4.70 -11.35 18.62
CA PRO A 145 5.51 -10.91 17.48
C PRO A 145 4.92 -9.68 16.77
N VAL A 146 3.60 -9.57 16.73
CA VAL A 146 2.92 -8.43 16.13
C VAL A 146 3.08 -7.21 17.04
N ASP A 147 2.79 -7.33 18.34
CA ASP A 147 2.96 -6.23 19.29
C ASP A 147 4.40 -5.70 19.30
N HIS A 148 5.38 -6.61 19.25
CA HIS A 148 6.80 -6.27 19.19
C HIS A 148 7.15 -5.46 17.94
N VAL A 149 6.70 -5.87 16.75
CA VAL A 149 6.93 -5.14 15.50
C VAL A 149 6.24 -3.78 15.48
N TRP A 150 5.03 -3.69 16.05
CA TRP A 150 4.27 -2.45 16.09
C TRP A 150 4.83 -1.44 17.10
N ARG A 151 5.34 -1.90 18.25
CA ARG A 151 5.89 -1.03 19.30
C ARG A 151 7.35 -0.67 19.02
N GLU A 152 8.11 -1.58 18.44
CA GLU A 152 9.53 -1.39 18.15
C GLU A 152 9.77 -1.02 16.68
N MET A 153 9.91 0.28 16.42
CA MET A 153 10.10 0.80 15.06
C MET A 153 11.42 0.36 14.40
N THR A 154 12.39 -0.07 15.21
CA THR A 154 13.64 -0.73 14.79
C THR A 154 13.39 -2.11 14.20
N ALA A 155 12.50 -2.91 14.81
CA ALA A 155 12.08 -4.20 14.27
C ALA A 155 11.34 -4.03 12.94
N TRP A 156 10.42 -3.06 12.85
CA TRP A 156 9.76 -2.68 11.59
C TRP A 156 10.78 -2.30 10.50
N ARG A 157 11.76 -1.46 10.82
CA ARG A 157 12.83 -1.11 9.87
C ARG A 157 13.62 -2.33 9.42
N ASN A 158 13.96 -3.26 10.32
CA ASN A 158 14.77 -4.44 9.97
C ASN A 158 14.02 -5.37 8.99
N LEU A 159 12.70 -5.51 9.14
CA LEU A 159 11.85 -6.21 8.18
C LEU A 159 11.88 -5.56 6.78
N VAL A 160 11.79 -4.22 6.72
CA VAL A 160 11.76 -3.48 5.44
C VAL A 160 13.14 -3.37 4.79
N ALA A 161 14.20 -3.17 5.57
CA ALA A 161 15.54 -2.87 5.07
C ALA A 161 16.40 -4.12 4.79
N LYS A 162 15.89 -5.34 5.02
CA LYS A 162 16.67 -6.59 4.92
C LYS A 162 18.03 -6.50 5.62
N LYS A 163 18.11 -5.82 6.78
CA LYS A 163 19.36 -5.82 7.56
C LYS A 163 19.28 -6.99 8.52
N SER A 164 20.06 -8.02 8.22
CA SER A 164 20.19 -9.24 9.01
C SER A 164 20.27 -8.92 10.49
N PHE A 165 19.45 -9.62 11.27
CA PHE A 165 19.39 -9.56 12.73
C PHE A 165 20.79 -9.82 13.29
N SER A 166 21.48 -8.78 13.76
CA SER A 166 22.65 -8.97 14.62
C SER A 166 22.12 -9.34 15.99
N ALA A 167 22.50 -10.53 16.45
CA ALA A 167 22.11 -11.10 17.74
C ALA A 167 22.26 -10.10 18.91
N PRO A 168 21.43 -10.22 19.96
CA PRO A 168 21.60 -9.40 21.15
C PRO A 168 22.97 -9.65 21.79
N PRO A 169 23.59 -8.64 22.42
CA PRO A 169 24.85 -8.83 23.12
C PRO A 169 24.63 -9.79 24.28
N GLN A 170 25.36 -10.91 24.29
CA GLN A 170 25.50 -11.73 25.47
C GLN A 170 26.18 -10.86 26.54
N SER A 171 25.44 -10.50 27.59
CA SER A 171 26.04 -9.98 28.82
C SER A 171 26.70 -11.15 29.58
N PRO A 172 27.88 -10.92 30.19
CA PRO A 172 28.57 -11.93 31.00
C PRO A 172 27.81 -12.27 32.29
#